data_AF-A0A6A0I307-F1
#
_entry.id   AF-A0A6A0I307-F1
#
_cell.length_a   1.000
_cell.length_b   1.000
_cell.length_c   1.000
_cell.angle_alpha   90.00
_cell.angle_beta   90.00
_cell.angle_gamma   90.00
#
_symmetry.space_group_name_H-M   'P 1'
#
loop_
_entity.id
_entity.type
_entity.pdbx_description
1 polymer ?
#
loop_
_entity_poly.entity_id
_entity_poly.type
_entity_poly.pdbx_seq_one_letter_code
_entity_poly.pdbx_strand_id
1 'polypeptide(L)'
;MTDPLLALISAIGLVALACLIFWPSYGLIWQLRKLKRTNEKVLIEDALKHLYHQEYKSLIATLESLSGALSITNDHAAKLLTKLEVLGLITSQQNGFALTADGRSYALRIIRVHRLWERYFADETGLAATEWHAEAERREHNTTLEEAEALAVQMGNPLLDPHGDPIPTPGGELPQQQDMPLTDLPAGELGRIVHIEDEPAIIYAQLAAQGLHPGMIIRVQDKSAERIQFIANGEEVRLAPVAAANVSVVTLSNGHEMIGPHESLSSLAMGESGVVLGISKNCRGLQRRRLMDLGIVPGTTISAELSSASGNPKAYNIRGALIALRQDQANLVYIHRQEKAS
;
A
#
# COMPACT_ATOMS: atom_id res chain seq x y z
N MET A 1 -53.73 -6.46 47.35
CA MET A 1 -52.50 -7.17 47.79
C MET A 1 -51.85 -7.69 46.52
N THR A 2 -50.65 -7.25 46.16
CA THR A 2 -49.95 -7.77 44.98
C THR A 2 -49.66 -9.25 45.20
N ASP A 3 -49.94 -10.08 44.20
CA ASP A 3 -49.60 -11.50 44.25
C ASP A 3 -48.07 -11.64 44.42
N PRO A 4 -47.60 -12.32 45.49
CA PRO A 4 -46.17 -12.46 45.77
C PRO A 4 -45.40 -13.14 44.63
N LEU A 5 -46.05 -13.98 43.83
CA LEU A 5 -45.42 -14.67 42.71
C LEU A 5 -45.18 -13.71 41.53
N LEU A 6 -46.13 -12.83 41.24
CA LEU A 6 -45.96 -11.76 40.25
C LEU A 6 -44.88 -10.74 40.67
N ALA A 7 -44.81 -10.41 41.97
CA ALA A 7 -43.75 -9.56 42.51
C ALA A 7 -42.36 -10.20 42.39
N LEU A 8 -42.25 -11.52 42.60
CA LEU A 8 -40.98 -12.24 42.45
C LEU A 8 -40.53 -12.31 40.98
N ILE A 9 -41.44 -12.64 40.06
CA ILE A 9 -41.11 -12.74 38.63
C ILE A 9 -40.69 -11.37 38.09
N SER A 10 -41.39 -10.30 38.46
CA SER A 10 -41.03 -8.93 38.05
C SER A 10 -39.67 -8.50 38.60
N ALA A 11 -39.37 -8.82 39.87
CA ALA A 11 -38.06 -8.55 40.46
C ALA A 11 -36.92 -9.31 39.75
N ILE A 12 -37.12 -10.60 39.46
CA ILE A 12 -36.14 -11.42 38.70
C ILE A 12 -35.95 -10.85 37.29
N GLY A 13 -37.03 -10.47 36.61
CA GLY A 13 -36.97 -9.84 35.29
C GLY A 13 -36.20 -8.52 35.29
N LEU A 14 -36.40 -7.69 36.30
CA LEU A 14 -35.65 -6.44 36.49
C LEU A 14 -34.16 -6.69 36.72
N VAL A 15 -33.81 -7.68 37.54
CA VAL A 15 -32.41 -8.06 37.79
C VAL A 15 -31.78 -8.63 36.52
N ALA A 16 -32.48 -9.49 35.77
CA ALA A 16 -31.99 -10.03 34.51
C ALA A 16 -31.76 -8.92 33.46
N LEU A 17 -32.67 -7.96 33.36
CA LEU A 17 -32.52 -6.80 32.49
C LEU A 17 -31.34 -5.92 32.93
N ALA A 18 -31.17 -5.68 34.23
CA ALA A 18 -30.03 -4.95 34.76
C ALA A 18 -28.71 -5.67 34.46
N CYS A 19 -28.67 -7.00 34.58
CA CYS A 19 -27.52 -7.79 34.15
C CYS A 19 -27.27 -7.60 32.64
N LEU A 20 -28.25 -7.76 31.76
CA LEU A 20 -28.05 -7.56 30.32
C LEU A 20 -27.52 -6.15 29.95
N ILE A 21 -27.91 -5.11 30.70
CA ILE A 21 -27.48 -3.74 30.42
C ILE A 21 -26.11 -3.44 31.03
N PHE A 22 -25.85 -3.87 32.26
CA PHE A 22 -24.71 -3.45 33.08
C PHE A 22 -23.64 -4.53 33.32
N TRP A 23 -23.84 -5.77 32.85
CA TRP A 23 -22.89 -6.86 33.08
C TRP A 23 -21.50 -6.51 32.54
N PRO A 24 -20.43 -6.67 33.33
CA PRO A 24 -19.07 -6.44 32.87
C PRO A 24 -18.76 -7.34 31.67
N SER A 25 -17.99 -6.86 30.70
CA SER A 25 -17.55 -7.58 29.48
C SER A 25 -18.61 -8.01 28.45
N TYR A 26 -19.91 -8.00 28.77
CA TYR A 26 -20.95 -8.41 27.81
C TYR A 26 -22.17 -7.47 27.77
N GLY A 27 -22.38 -6.65 28.79
CA GLY A 27 -23.55 -5.78 28.89
C GLY A 27 -23.57 -4.67 27.84
N LEU A 28 -24.77 -4.21 27.49
CA LEU A 28 -24.99 -3.22 26.44
C LEU A 28 -24.18 -1.92 26.67
N ILE A 29 -24.14 -1.42 27.92
CA ILE A 29 -23.37 -0.21 28.26
C ILE A 29 -21.87 -0.44 28.12
N TRP A 30 -21.38 -1.64 28.46
CA TRP A 30 -19.97 -1.98 28.28
C TRP A 30 -19.60 -2.01 26.79
N GLN A 31 -20.44 -2.60 25.94
CA GLN A 31 -20.21 -2.63 24.48
C GLN A 31 -20.22 -1.22 23.88
N LEU A 32 -21.19 -0.36 24.24
CA LEU A 32 -21.24 1.03 23.80
C LEU A 32 -20.03 1.84 24.26
N ARG A 33 -19.59 1.66 25.51
CA ARG A 33 -18.38 2.31 26.03
C ARG A 33 -17.11 1.81 25.34
N LYS A 34 -17.02 0.51 25.05
CA LYS A 34 -15.91 -0.08 24.30
C LYS A 34 -15.82 0.52 22.91
N LEU A 35 -16.94 0.54 22.16
CA LEU A 35 -17.03 1.17 20.84
C LEU A 35 -16.58 2.64 20.87
N LYS A 36 -17.08 3.43 21.83
CA LYS A 36 -16.69 4.84 21.97
C LYS A 36 -15.19 5.01 22.20
N ARG A 37 -14.60 4.20 23.09
CA ARG A 37 -13.15 4.25 23.38
C ARG A 37 -12.31 3.85 22.17
N THR A 38 -12.73 2.83 21.42
CA THR A 38 -12.04 2.41 20.20
C THR A 38 -12.07 3.52 19.15
N ASN A 39 -13.22 4.15 18.92
CA ASN A 39 -13.33 5.28 17.98
C ASN A 39 -12.44 6.47 18.39
N GLU A 40 -12.38 6.76 19.68
CA GLU A 40 -11.54 7.84 20.19
C GLU A 40 -10.04 7.56 20.03
N LYS A 41 -9.61 6.32 20.22
CA LYS A 41 -8.24 5.89 19.97
C LYS A 41 -7.86 6.08 18.48
N VAL A 42 -8.71 5.59 17.57
CA VAL A 42 -8.53 5.72 16.12
C VAL A 42 -8.34 7.18 15.72
N LEU A 43 -9.24 8.07 16.18
CA LEU A 43 -9.13 9.52 15.88
C LEU A 43 -7.82 10.15 16.37
N ILE A 44 -7.31 9.73 17.53
CA ILE A 44 -6.01 10.20 18.03
C ILE A 44 -4.89 9.73 17.11
N GLU A 45 -4.88 8.45 16.75
CA GLU A 45 -3.86 7.86 15.89
C GLU A 45 -3.86 8.49 14.49
N ASP A 46 -5.04 8.68 13.89
CA ASP A 46 -5.19 9.34 12.58
C ASP A 46 -4.74 10.81 12.62
N ALA A 47 -5.07 11.52 13.70
CA ALA A 47 -4.62 12.90 13.87
C ALA A 47 -3.10 12.99 13.97
N LEU A 48 -2.46 12.07 14.69
CA LEU A 48 -1.01 12.00 14.80
C LEU A 48 -0.34 11.65 13.47
N LYS A 49 -0.91 10.71 12.69
CA LYS A 49 -0.46 10.41 11.31
C LYS A 49 -0.52 11.66 10.43
N HIS A 50 -1.65 12.38 10.44
CA HIS A 50 -1.82 13.59 9.66
C HIS A 50 -0.83 14.69 10.06
N LEU A 51 -0.68 14.95 11.36
CA LEU A 51 0.28 15.91 11.89
C LEU A 51 1.72 15.57 11.46
N TYR A 52 2.07 14.29 11.50
CA TYR A 52 3.38 13.81 11.06
C TYR A 52 3.58 14.01 9.56
N HIS A 53 2.56 13.73 8.73
CA HIS A 53 2.62 13.95 7.29
C HIS A 53 2.84 15.42 6.92
N GLN A 54 2.17 16.33 7.63
CA GLN A 54 2.40 17.77 7.47
C GLN A 54 3.83 18.16 7.85
N GLU A 55 4.33 17.69 9.00
CA GLU A 55 5.73 17.90 9.42
C GLU A 55 6.73 17.38 8.36
N TYR A 56 6.50 16.18 7.83
CA TYR A 56 7.34 15.56 6.81
C TYR A 56 7.38 16.38 5.51
N LYS A 57 6.23 16.92 5.09
CA LYS A 57 6.11 17.82 3.93
C LYS A 57 6.57 19.26 4.22
N SER A 58 7.13 19.53 5.42
CA SER A 58 7.52 20.87 5.88
C SER A 58 6.36 21.89 5.84
N LEU A 59 5.14 21.39 6.07
CA LEU A 59 3.90 22.16 6.14
C LEU A 59 3.46 22.34 7.59
N ILE A 60 2.64 23.36 7.84
CA ILE A 60 2.07 23.64 9.16
C ILE A 60 0.70 22.96 9.25
N ALA A 61 0.49 22.15 10.29
CA ALA A 61 -0.81 21.56 10.54
C ALA A 61 -1.74 22.58 11.20
N THR A 62 -2.85 22.89 10.53
CA THR A 62 -3.92 23.77 11.04
C THR A 62 -5.16 22.97 11.44
N LEU A 63 -6.07 23.63 12.16
CA LEU A 63 -7.39 23.09 12.50
C LEU A 63 -8.14 22.61 11.25
N GLU A 64 -8.11 23.42 10.18
CA GLU A 64 -8.79 23.15 8.92
C GLU A 64 -8.14 21.99 8.17
N SER A 65 -6.81 21.89 8.21
CA SER A 65 -6.10 20.76 7.61
C SER A 65 -6.49 19.44 8.26
N LEU A 66 -6.60 19.43 9.60
CA LEU A 66 -6.96 18.25 10.37
C LEU A 66 -8.43 17.87 10.17
N SER A 67 -9.33 18.86 10.22
CA SER A 67 -10.76 18.62 10.05
C SER A 67 -11.10 18.09 8.66
N GLY A 68 -10.41 18.62 7.63
CA GLY A 68 -10.51 18.12 6.26
C GLY A 68 -9.98 16.70 6.11
N ALA A 69 -8.77 16.41 6.61
CA ALA A 69 -8.16 15.10 6.50
C ALA A 69 -8.97 13.98 7.20
N LEU A 70 -9.45 14.25 8.42
CA LEU A 70 -10.23 13.27 9.19
C LEU A 70 -11.73 13.32 8.86
N SER A 71 -12.17 14.21 7.96
CA SER A 71 -13.59 14.41 7.61
C SER A 71 -14.49 14.66 8.84
N ILE A 72 -14.01 15.46 9.79
CA ILE A 72 -14.73 15.83 11.02
C ILE A 72 -15.06 17.33 11.05
N THR A 73 -15.99 17.73 11.92
CA THR A 73 -16.31 19.16 12.10
C THR A 73 -15.17 19.90 12.80
N ASN A 74 -15.04 21.21 12.55
CA ASN A 74 -14.03 22.06 13.20
C ASN A 74 -14.16 22.05 14.75
N ASP A 75 -15.38 21.98 15.30
CA ASP A 75 -15.59 21.86 16.75
C ASP A 75 -15.04 20.54 17.30
N HIS A 76 -15.23 19.43 16.58
CA HIS A 76 -14.68 18.14 16.97
C HIS A 76 -13.15 18.11 16.85
N ALA A 77 -12.60 18.66 15.76
CA ALA A 77 -11.16 18.80 15.57
C ALA A 77 -10.52 19.65 16.68
N ALA A 78 -11.14 20.76 17.07
CA ALA A 78 -10.65 21.62 18.15
C ALA A 78 -10.59 20.86 19.49
N LYS A 79 -11.65 20.10 19.82
CA LYS A 79 -11.68 19.24 21.02
C LYS A 79 -10.60 18.16 20.99
N LEU A 80 -10.38 17.55 19.82
CA LEU A 80 -9.33 16.54 19.64
C LEU A 80 -7.93 17.14 19.83
N LEU A 81 -7.66 18.32 19.25
CA LEU A 81 -6.40 19.04 19.43
C LEU A 81 -6.15 19.41 20.89
N THR A 82 -7.13 19.99 21.58
CA THR A 82 -7.02 20.26 23.03
C THR A 82 -6.70 18.97 23.81
N LYS A 83 -7.32 17.85 23.44
CA LYS A 83 -7.05 16.56 24.08
C LYS A 83 -5.63 16.07 23.82
N LEU A 84 -5.13 16.18 22.59
CA LEU A 84 -3.76 15.82 22.21
C LEU A 84 -2.73 16.67 22.97
N GLU A 85 -3.02 17.95 23.18
CA GLU A 85 -2.17 18.88 23.94
C GLU A 85 -2.15 18.53 25.43
N VAL A 86 -3.31 18.21 26.03
CA VAL A 86 -3.40 17.71 27.41
C VAL A 86 -2.65 16.39 27.61
N LEU A 87 -2.64 15.54 26.58
CA LEU A 87 -1.86 14.30 26.54
C LEU A 87 -0.35 14.52 26.34
N GLY A 88 0.09 15.76 26.07
CA GLY A 88 1.50 16.08 25.83
C GLY A 88 2.02 15.59 24.48
N LEU A 89 1.13 15.27 23.52
CA LEU A 89 1.51 14.73 22.20
C LEU A 89 1.72 15.84 21.16
N ILE A 90 1.14 17.01 21.38
CA ILE A 90 1.30 18.18 20.51
C ILE A 90 1.57 19.44 21.33
N THR A 91 2.07 20.47 20.66
CA THR A 91 2.17 21.84 21.18
C THR A 91 1.47 22.79 20.21
N SER A 92 0.75 23.78 20.77
CA SER A 92 0.27 24.91 19.97
C SER A 92 1.42 25.84 19.57
N GLN A 93 1.36 26.37 18.36
CA GLN A 93 2.27 27.37 17.80
C GLN A 93 1.45 28.54 17.23
N GLN A 94 2.11 29.66 16.88
CA GLN A 94 1.41 30.87 16.40
C GLN A 94 0.44 30.63 15.23
N ASN A 95 0.79 29.70 14.32
CA ASN A 95 0.00 29.43 13.11
C ASN A 95 -0.47 27.97 12.98
N GLY A 96 -0.47 27.19 14.06
CA GLY A 96 -0.90 25.78 13.98
C GLY A 96 -0.44 24.93 15.15
N PHE A 97 -0.22 23.65 14.88
CA PHE A 97 0.17 22.65 15.86
C PHE A 97 1.39 21.88 15.37
N ALA A 98 2.24 21.47 16.30
CA ALA A 98 3.38 20.62 16.03
C ALA A 98 3.43 19.43 16.99
N LEU A 99 4.00 18.32 16.54
CA LEU A 99 4.20 17.15 17.38
C LEU A 99 5.27 17.43 18.45
N THR A 100 5.05 16.90 19.64
CA THR A 100 6.13 16.73 20.62
C THR A 100 6.98 15.50 20.26
N ALA A 101 8.09 15.27 20.97
CA ALA A 101 8.87 14.04 20.77
C ALA A 101 8.03 12.77 20.98
N ASP A 102 7.16 12.77 22.00
CA ASP A 102 6.28 11.64 22.30
C ASP A 102 5.19 11.47 21.23
N GLY A 103 4.59 12.58 20.77
CA GLY A 103 3.62 12.56 19.67
C GLY A 103 4.23 12.02 18.38
N ARG A 104 5.45 12.46 18.06
CA ARG A 104 6.20 12.01 16.88
C ARG A 104 6.54 10.53 16.97
N SER A 105 7.04 10.06 18.12
CA SER A 105 7.31 8.64 18.36
C SER A 105 6.05 7.79 18.18
N TYR A 106 4.91 8.27 18.70
CA TYR A 106 3.63 7.57 18.56
C TYR A 106 3.15 7.54 17.10
N ALA A 107 3.18 8.68 16.39
CA ALA A 107 2.82 8.73 14.97
C ALA A 107 3.64 7.73 14.15
N LEU A 108 4.95 7.67 14.38
CA LEU A 108 5.86 6.77 13.67
C LEU A 108 5.62 5.29 13.96
N ARG A 109 5.23 4.97 15.19
CA ARG A 109 4.79 3.61 15.53
C ARG A 109 3.55 3.21 14.72
N ILE A 110 2.56 4.09 14.60
CA ILE A 110 1.35 3.79 13.81
C ILE A 110 1.69 3.65 12.32
N ILE A 111 2.51 4.56 11.78
CA ILE A 111 3.00 4.48 10.39
C ILE A 111 3.76 3.18 10.13
N ARG A 112 4.61 2.73 11.07
CA ARG A 112 5.30 1.44 10.98
C ARG A 112 4.31 0.28 10.89
N VAL A 113 3.32 0.24 11.78
CA VAL A 113 2.30 -0.81 11.79
C VAL A 113 1.53 -0.83 10.46
N HIS A 114 1.09 0.33 9.98
CA HIS A 114 0.40 0.48 8.71
C HIS A 114 1.22 -0.10 7.55
N ARG A 115 2.44 0.41 7.35
CA ARG A 115 3.34 0.01 6.26
C ARG A 115 3.71 -1.47 6.30
N LEU A 116 3.84 -2.06 7.50
CA LEU A 116 4.05 -3.51 7.65
C LEU A 116 2.83 -4.32 7.20
N TRP A 117 1.61 -3.89 7.52
CA TRP A 117 0.41 -4.55 7.04
C TRP A 117 0.23 -4.43 5.53
N GLU A 118 0.45 -3.25 4.97
CA GLU A 118 0.45 -3.04 3.52
C GLU A 118 1.44 -3.98 2.84
N ARG A 119 2.66 -4.05 3.38
CA ARG A 119 3.69 -4.96 2.88
C ARG A 119 3.25 -6.42 2.92
N TYR A 120 2.70 -6.85 4.05
CA TYR A 120 2.22 -8.21 4.24
C TYR A 120 1.13 -8.57 3.24
N PHE A 121 0.10 -7.72 3.11
CA PHE A 121 -1.01 -7.98 2.21
C PHE A 121 -0.57 -7.99 0.75
N ALA A 122 0.27 -7.05 0.35
CA ALA A 122 0.81 -6.99 -1.01
C ALA A 122 1.61 -8.26 -1.37
N ASP A 123 2.43 -8.79 -0.45
CA ASP A 123 3.29 -9.94 -0.73
C ASP A 123 2.55 -11.30 -0.59
N GLU A 124 1.65 -11.46 0.37
CA GLU A 124 1.11 -12.78 0.75
C GLU A 124 -0.32 -13.05 0.26
N THR A 125 -1.13 -12.02 -0.02
CA THR A 125 -2.56 -12.22 -0.34
C THR A 125 -2.94 -12.02 -1.81
N GLY A 126 -2.09 -11.35 -2.59
CA GLY A 126 -2.37 -11.03 -3.99
C GLY A 126 -3.55 -10.07 -4.19
N LEU A 127 -3.96 -9.35 -3.14
CA LEU A 127 -4.94 -8.27 -3.20
C LEU A 127 -4.46 -7.15 -4.12
N ALA A 128 -5.42 -6.46 -4.76
CA ALA A 128 -5.11 -5.27 -5.54
C ALA A 128 -4.66 -4.11 -4.63
N ALA A 129 -3.98 -3.12 -5.22
CA ALA A 129 -3.38 -2.02 -4.47
C ALA A 129 -4.36 -1.24 -3.60
N THR A 130 -5.53 -0.93 -4.14
CA THR A 130 -6.60 -0.24 -3.41
C THR A 130 -7.21 -1.09 -2.29
N GLU A 131 -7.12 -2.41 -2.38
CA GLU A 131 -7.75 -3.33 -1.42
C GLU A 131 -6.86 -3.56 -0.20
N TRP A 132 -5.54 -3.71 -0.40
CA TRP A 132 -4.65 -3.95 0.72
C TRP A 132 -4.42 -2.70 1.59
N HIS A 133 -4.46 -1.50 1.00
CA HIS A 133 -4.39 -0.26 1.77
C HIS A 133 -5.55 -0.16 2.78
N ALA A 134 -6.78 -0.36 2.28
CA ALA A 134 -7.98 -0.33 3.12
C ALA A 134 -8.00 -1.44 4.20
N GLU A 135 -7.40 -2.61 3.94
CA GLU A 135 -7.27 -3.66 4.96
C GLU A 135 -6.18 -3.31 5.99
N ALA A 136 -5.06 -2.72 5.56
CA ALA A 136 -4.01 -2.25 6.47
C ALA A 136 -4.54 -1.21 7.47
N GLU A 137 -5.32 -0.23 6.99
CA GLU A 137 -5.98 0.79 7.82
C GLU A 137 -6.90 0.16 8.88
N ARG A 138 -7.66 -0.88 8.53
CA ARG A 138 -8.51 -1.60 9.52
C ARG A 138 -7.69 -2.32 10.60
N ARG A 139 -6.48 -2.77 10.26
CA ARG A 139 -5.63 -3.59 11.14
C ARG A 139 -4.78 -2.73 12.07
N GLU A 140 -4.31 -1.57 11.62
CA GLU A 140 -3.28 -0.80 12.31
C GLU A 140 -3.68 -0.42 13.75
N HIS A 141 -4.91 0.07 13.94
CA HIS A 141 -5.41 0.54 15.23
C HIS A 141 -5.62 -0.59 16.26
N ASN A 142 -5.67 -1.84 15.80
CA ASN A 142 -5.89 -3.02 16.61
C ASN A 142 -4.63 -3.87 16.78
N THR A 143 -3.49 -3.43 16.24
CA THR A 143 -2.22 -4.16 16.30
C THR A 143 -1.32 -3.59 17.38
N THR A 144 -0.84 -4.44 18.28
CA THR A 144 0.15 -4.10 19.30
C THR A 144 1.55 -3.96 18.70
N LEU A 145 2.50 -3.38 19.45
CA LEU A 145 3.87 -3.25 18.94
C LEU A 145 4.51 -4.63 18.80
N GLU A 146 4.26 -5.52 19.74
CA GLU A 146 4.77 -6.89 19.76
C GLU A 146 4.25 -7.69 18.56
N GLU A 147 2.97 -7.54 18.21
CA GLU A 147 2.39 -8.16 17.01
C GLU A 147 3.00 -7.60 15.72
N ALA A 148 3.21 -6.28 15.66
CA ALA A 148 3.84 -5.65 14.50
C ALA A 148 5.31 -6.10 14.32
N GLU A 149 6.07 -6.23 15.40
CA GLU A 149 7.44 -6.75 15.32
C GLU A 149 7.46 -8.24 14.92
N ALA A 150 6.55 -9.05 15.45
CA ALA A 150 6.40 -10.44 15.01
C ALA A 150 6.08 -10.53 13.51
N LEU A 151 5.20 -9.66 13.02
CA LEU A 151 4.86 -9.54 11.60
C LEU A 151 6.09 -9.12 10.76
N ALA A 152 6.85 -8.14 11.22
CA ALA A 152 8.08 -7.70 10.56
C ALA A 152 9.11 -8.84 10.46
N VAL A 153 9.35 -9.58 11.55
CA VAL A 153 10.26 -10.73 11.58
C VAL A 153 9.79 -11.82 10.62
N GLN A 154 8.49 -12.12 10.59
CA GLN A 154 7.91 -13.10 9.67
C GLN A 154 8.18 -12.75 8.19
N MET A 155 8.17 -11.45 7.85
CA MET A 155 8.47 -10.97 6.50
C MET A 155 9.98 -10.80 6.22
N GLY A 156 10.85 -11.14 7.16
CA GLY A 156 12.30 -10.97 7.01
C GLY A 156 12.79 -9.54 7.23
N ASN A 157 12.09 -8.75 8.06
CA ASN A 157 12.39 -7.35 8.38
C ASN A 157 12.46 -6.44 7.15
N PRO A 158 11.34 -6.25 6.42
CA PRO A 158 11.31 -5.37 5.26
C PRO A 158 11.64 -3.93 5.65
N LEU A 159 12.39 -3.26 4.77
CA LEU A 159 12.79 -1.86 4.95
C LEU A 159 11.85 -0.87 4.28
N LEU A 160 11.11 -1.33 3.27
CA LEU A 160 10.21 -0.53 2.44
C LEU A 160 8.85 -1.22 2.36
N ASP A 161 7.80 -0.41 2.28
CA ASP A 161 6.45 -0.88 2.00
C ASP A 161 6.27 -1.21 0.49
N PRO A 162 5.04 -1.52 0.02
CA PRO A 162 4.80 -1.76 -1.40
C PRO A 162 4.95 -0.53 -2.30
N HIS A 163 4.68 0.67 -1.76
CA HIS A 163 4.75 1.98 -2.42
C HIS A 163 6.17 2.51 -2.56
N GLY A 164 7.12 1.96 -1.79
CA GLY A 164 8.52 2.38 -1.80
C GLY A 164 8.90 3.29 -0.63
N ASP A 165 7.96 3.48 0.28
CA ASP A 165 8.05 4.30 1.46
C ASP A 165 8.83 3.57 2.57
N PRO A 166 9.71 4.26 3.31
CA PRO A 166 10.55 3.60 4.30
C PRO A 166 9.74 3.18 5.51
N ILE A 167 9.87 1.93 5.95
CA ILE A 167 9.21 1.47 7.18
C ILE A 167 10.01 2.04 8.37
N PRO A 168 9.41 2.89 9.24
CA PRO A 168 10.10 3.41 10.41
C PRO A 168 10.69 2.29 11.26
N THR A 169 11.86 2.48 11.85
CA THR A 169 12.48 1.48 12.74
C THR A 169 11.66 1.29 14.03
N PRO A 170 11.89 0.22 14.82
CA PRO A 170 11.25 0.07 16.13
C PRO A 170 11.51 1.26 17.09
N GLY A 171 12.63 1.96 16.90
CA GLY A 171 12.97 3.18 17.65
C GLY A 171 12.24 4.44 17.16
N GLY A 172 11.43 4.35 16.10
CA GLY A 172 10.76 5.51 15.52
C GLY A 172 11.70 6.39 14.69
N GLU A 173 12.66 5.78 13.99
CA GLU A 173 13.52 6.51 13.05
C GLU A 173 13.10 6.20 11.62
N LEU A 174 12.97 7.24 10.78
CA LEU A 174 12.76 7.08 9.34
C LEU A 174 14.09 7.28 8.61
N PRO A 175 14.59 6.28 7.87
CA PRO A 175 15.76 6.46 7.04
C PRO A 175 15.46 7.47 5.93
N GLN A 176 16.37 8.43 5.72
CA GLN A 176 16.25 9.37 4.60
C GLN A 176 16.52 8.64 3.28
N GLN A 177 15.60 8.79 2.32
CA GLN A 177 15.83 8.42 0.93
C GLN A 177 16.27 9.67 0.17
N GLN A 178 17.40 9.56 -0.53
CA GLN A 178 17.80 10.58 -1.50
C GLN A 178 17.12 10.25 -2.81
N ASP A 179 15.98 10.88 -3.07
CA ASP A 179 15.24 10.76 -4.33
C ASP A 179 14.89 12.13 -4.89
N MET A 180 14.31 12.13 -6.09
CA MET A 180 13.79 13.32 -6.74
C MET A 180 12.49 12.98 -7.48
N PRO A 181 11.58 13.94 -7.67
CA PRO A 181 10.43 13.75 -8.53
C PRO A 181 10.85 13.34 -9.95
N LEU A 182 10.04 12.51 -10.62
CA LEU A 182 10.24 12.15 -12.03
C LEU A 182 10.26 13.40 -12.94
N THR A 183 9.54 14.45 -12.53
CA THR A 183 9.58 15.75 -13.21
C THR A 183 10.95 16.40 -13.21
N ASP A 184 11.88 15.97 -12.36
CA ASP A 184 13.20 16.58 -12.19
C ASP A 184 14.29 15.73 -12.85
N LEU A 185 14.01 14.46 -13.15
CA LEU A 185 14.90 13.60 -13.92
C LEU A 185 15.15 14.20 -15.34
N PRO A 186 16.40 14.42 -15.75
CA PRO A 186 16.70 15.00 -17.06
C PRO A 186 16.29 14.09 -18.24
N ALA A 187 15.94 14.71 -19.38
CA ALA A 187 15.67 13.95 -20.60
C ALA A 187 16.93 13.22 -21.07
N GLY A 188 16.77 11.97 -21.50
CA GLY A 188 17.85 11.07 -21.88
C GLY A 188 18.44 10.25 -20.73
N GLU A 189 18.16 10.60 -19.46
CA GLU A 189 18.70 9.87 -18.31
C GLU A 189 17.86 8.66 -17.91
N LEU A 190 18.55 7.69 -17.28
CA LEU A 190 17.95 6.52 -16.66
C LEU A 190 17.66 6.80 -15.19
N GLY A 191 16.44 6.48 -14.78
CA GLY A 191 16.00 6.53 -13.39
C GLY A 191 15.49 5.18 -12.92
N ARG A 192 15.54 4.95 -11.61
CA ARG A 192 14.78 3.88 -10.96
C ARG A 192 13.68 4.51 -10.14
N ILE A 193 12.44 4.12 -10.37
CA ILE A 193 11.33 4.48 -9.49
C ILE A 193 11.62 3.89 -8.11
N VAL A 194 11.66 4.72 -7.09
CA VAL A 194 11.89 4.30 -5.71
C VAL A 194 10.64 4.44 -4.85
N HIS A 195 9.77 5.38 -5.19
CA HIS A 195 8.53 5.65 -4.46
C HIS A 195 7.43 6.13 -5.41
N ILE A 196 6.18 5.80 -5.08
CA ILE A 196 4.97 6.29 -5.75
C ILE A 196 3.97 6.71 -4.66
N GLU A 197 3.56 7.98 -4.65
CA GLU A 197 2.55 8.48 -3.70
C GLU A 197 1.22 7.72 -3.88
N ASP A 198 0.64 7.32 -2.76
CA ASP A 198 -0.66 6.66 -2.63
C ASP A 198 -1.84 7.65 -2.71
N GLU A 199 -1.59 8.91 -2.35
CA GLU A 199 -2.57 10.00 -2.40
C GLU A 199 -2.17 11.11 -3.40
N PRO A 200 -3.09 11.57 -4.28
CA PRO A 200 -4.50 11.20 -4.37
C PRO A 200 -4.75 9.80 -4.96
N ALA A 201 -5.69 9.03 -4.38
CA ALA A 201 -6.01 7.67 -4.82
C ALA A 201 -6.31 7.50 -6.33
N ILE A 202 -6.91 8.52 -6.97
CA ILE A 202 -7.19 8.50 -8.42
C ILE A 202 -5.89 8.54 -9.24
N ILE A 203 -4.92 9.35 -8.82
CA ILE A 203 -3.61 9.45 -9.48
C ILE A 203 -2.86 8.14 -9.29
N TYR A 204 -2.83 7.61 -8.06
CA TYR A 204 -2.21 6.32 -7.78
C TYR A 204 -2.81 5.19 -8.62
N ALA A 205 -4.15 5.08 -8.69
CA ALA A 205 -4.82 4.07 -9.50
C ALA A 205 -4.46 4.18 -10.99
N GLN A 206 -4.31 5.40 -11.52
CA GLN A 206 -3.85 5.62 -12.89
C GLN A 206 -2.40 5.14 -13.09
N LEU A 207 -1.48 5.49 -12.18
CA LEU A 207 -0.07 5.08 -12.25
C LEU A 207 0.06 3.55 -12.17
N ALA A 208 -0.67 2.93 -11.24
CA ALA A 208 -0.71 1.48 -11.08
C ALA A 208 -1.31 0.77 -12.31
N ALA A 209 -2.35 1.34 -12.94
CA ALA A 209 -2.94 0.81 -14.17
C ALA A 209 -1.97 0.88 -15.38
N GLN A 210 -1.04 1.84 -15.38
CA GLN A 210 0.07 1.89 -16.34
C GLN A 210 1.21 0.92 -16.00
N GLY A 211 1.04 0.11 -14.95
CA GLY A 211 2.02 -0.87 -14.49
C GLY A 211 3.23 -0.26 -13.78
N LEU A 212 3.22 1.04 -13.45
CA LEU A 212 4.33 1.70 -12.77
C LEU A 212 4.46 1.21 -11.33
N HIS A 213 5.69 1.00 -10.89
CA HIS A 213 5.96 0.47 -9.55
C HIS A 213 7.38 0.77 -9.05
N PRO A 214 7.60 0.76 -7.72
CA PRO A 214 8.93 0.81 -7.15
C PRO A 214 9.85 -0.29 -7.65
N GLY A 215 11.10 0.07 -7.92
CA GLY A 215 12.15 -0.77 -8.50
C GLY A 215 12.14 -0.86 -10.02
N MET A 216 11.16 -0.25 -10.71
CA MET A 216 11.12 -0.14 -12.17
C MET A 216 12.20 0.80 -12.67
N ILE A 217 12.85 0.43 -13.77
CA ILE A 217 13.81 1.30 -14.46
C ILE A 217 13.08 1.99 -15.60
N ILE A 218 13.31 3.30 -15.72
CA ILE A 218 12.70 4.15 -16.73
C ILE A 218 13.78 4.98 -17.43
N ARG A 219 13.48 5.40 -18.67
CA ARG A 219 14.30 6.38 -19.39
C ARG A 219 13.43 7.52 -19.88
N VAL A 220 13.72 8.74 -19.43
CA VAL A 220 12.99 9.92 -19.92
C VAL A 220 13.40 10.19 -21.36
N GLN A 221 12.41 10.32 -22.26
CA GLN A 221 12.66 10.64 -23.67
C GLN A 221 12.49 12.14 -23.91
N ASP A 222 11.34 12.69 -23.49
CA ASP A 222 10.98 14.08 -23.74
C ASP A 222 10.17 14.65 -22.57
N LYS A 223 10.30 15.96 -22.37
CA LYS A 223 9.61 16.72 -21.33
C LYS A 223 9.07 18.01 -21.91
N SER A 224 7.77 18.24 -21.73
CA SER A 224 7.12 19.51 -22.04
C SER A 224 6.29 20.01 -20.86
N ALA A 225 5.74 21.22 -20.98
CA ALA A 225 4.83 21.78 -19.97
C ALA A 225 3.53 20.98 -19.80
N GLU A 226 3.15 20.17 -20.80
CA GLU A 226 1.88 19.42 -20.81
C GLU A 226 2.07 17.92 -20.54
N ARG A 227 3.26 17.37 -20.81
CA ARG A 227 3.50 15.93 -20.72
C ARG A 227 4.96 15.58 -20.47
N ILE A 228 5.15 14.45 -19.80
CA ILE A 228 6.42 13.75 -19.66
C ILE A 228 6.29 12.41 -20.37
N GLN A 229 7.23 12.14 -21.29
CA GLN A 229 7.30 10.90 -22.05
C GLN A 229 8.54 10.13 -21.63
N PHE A 230 8.35 8.87 -21.27
CA PHE A 230 9.44 7.99 -20.85
C PHE A 230 9.16 6.56 -21.27
N ILE A 231 10.23 5.78 -21.40
CA ILE A 231 10.13 4.34 -21.61
C ILE A 231 10.16 3.65 -20.26
N ALA A 232 9.19 2.77 -20.02
CA ALA A 232 9.09 1.91 -18.86
C ALA A 232 8.81 0.48 -19.36
N ASN A 233 9.62 -0.50 -18.95
CA ASN A 233 9.49 -1.89 -19.43
C ASN A 233 9.42 -2.03 -20.98
N GLY A 234 10.14 -1.18 -21.72
CA GLY A 234 10.12 -1.20 -23.19
C GLY A 234 8.86 -0.58 -23.82
N GLU A 235 7.87 -0.17 -23.03
CA GLU A 235 6.68 0.54 -23.49
C GLU A 235 6.82 2.05 -23.29
N GLU A 236 6.23 2.82 -24.21
CA GLU A 236 6.17 4.28 -24.09
C GLU A 236 5.02 4.68 -23.16
N VAL A 237 5.37 5.36 -22.07
CA VAL A 237 4.42 5.88 -21.07
C VAL A 237 4.38 7.39 -21.15
N ARG A 238 3.17 7.94 -21.05
CA ARG A 238 2.90 9.37 -21.12
C ARG A 238 2.09 9.81 -19.92
N LEU A 239 2.65 10.76 -19.16
CA LEU A 239 2.04 11.32 -17.97
C LEU A 239 1.92 12.83 -18.05
N ALA A 240 0.85 13.39 -17.49
CA ALA A 240 0.81 14.82 -17.19
C ALA A 240 1.82 15.14 -16.06
N PRO A 241 2.42 16.34 -16.03
CA PRO A 241 3.39 16.71 -14.99
C PRO A 241 2.89 16.51 -13.56
N VAL A 242 1.59 16.78 -13.32
CA VAL A 242 0.95 16.56 -12.01
C VAL A 242 0.98 15.08 -11.60
N ALA A 243 0.70 14.16 -12.52
CA ALA A 243 0.77 12.72 -12.23
C ALA A 243 2.22 12.24 -12.06
N ALA A 244 3.14 12.75 -12.90
CA ALA A 244 4.56 12.42 -12.81
C ALA A 244 5.22 12.92 -11.51
N ALA A 245 4.75 14.04 -10.95
CA ALA A 245 5.24 14.56 -9.66
C ALA A 245 4.97 13.61 -8.48
N ASN A 246 4.05 12.65 -8.63
CA ASN A 246 3.76 11.61 -7.64
C ASN A 246 4.66 10.37 -7.76
N VAL A 247 5.65 10.39 -8.66
CA VAL A 247 6.62 9.31 -8.85
C VAL A 247 8.00 9.84 -8.48
N SER A 248 8.63 9.27 -7.46
CA SER A 248 10.00 9.61 -7.08
C SER A 248 10.98 8.59 -7.67
N VAL A 249 12.11 9.10 -8.14
CA VAL A 249 13.14 8.34 -8.82
C VAL A 249 14.52 8.65 -8.26
N VAL A 250 15.44 7.71 -8.44
CA VAL A 250 16.88 7.93 -8.28
C VAL A 250 17.57 7.76 -9.62
N THR A 251 18.57 8.60 -9.91
CA THR A 251 19.37 8.46 -11.12
C THR A 251 20.18 7.17 -11.08
N LEU A 252 20.22 6.45 -12.20
CA LEU A 252 21.07 5.29 -12.35
C LEU A 252 22.30 5.69 -13.16
N SER A 253 23.49 5.59 -12.55
CA SER A 253 24.74 5.75 -13.27
C SER A 253 24.87 4.67 -14.36
N ASN A 254 25.30 5.09 -15.56
CA ASN A 254 25.45 4.27 -16.77
C ASN A 254 26.18 2.96 -16.47
N GLY A 255 25.43 1.85 -16.44
CA GLY A 255 25.94 0.53 -16.06
C GLY A 255 24.84 -0.49 -15.80
N HIS A 256 23.59 -0.03 -15.61
CA HIS A 256 22.42 -0.91 -15.71
C HIS A 256 22.00 -1.04 -17.18
N GLU A 257 22.27 -2.20 -17.76
CA GLU A 257 21.62 -2.61 -19.00
C GLU A 257 20.11 -2.64 -18.75
N MET A 258 19.40 -1.69 -19.36
CA MET A 258 17.97 -1.89 -19.63
C MET A 258 17.86 -3.22 -20.35
N ILE A 259 17.10 -4.18 -19.80
CA ILE A 259 16.60 -5.29 -20.61
C ILE A 259 15.93 -4.58 -21.80
N GLY A 260 16.41 -4.88 -23.02
CA GLY A 260 15.97 -4.22 -24.24
C GLY A 260 14.45 -4.30 -24.44
N PRO A 261 13.91 -3.84 -25.59
CA PRO A 261 12.49 -4.01 -25.88
C PRO A 261 12.09 -5.47 -25.63
N HIS A 262 11.19 -5.67 -24.67
CA HIS A 262 10.72 -6.97 -24.25
C HIS A 262 9.21 -7.00 -24.37
N GLU A 263 8.69 -8.18 -24.68
CA GLU A 263 7.26 -8.39 -24.75
C GLU A 263 6.80 -9.12 -23.48
N SER A 264 5.53 -8.98 -23.13
CA SER A 264 4.94 -9.82 -22.09
C SER A 264 4.57 -11.20 -22.64
N LEU A 265 4.59 -12.24 -21.80
CA LEU A 265 4.18 -13.59 -22.20
C LEU A 265 2.73 -13.62 -22.73
N SER A 266 1.92 -12.66 -22.31
CA SER A 266 0.53 -12.53 -22.74
C SER A 266 0.37 -12.10 -24.21
N SER A 267 1.41 -11.47 -24.80
CA SER A 267 1.43 -11.02 -26.19
C SER A 267 1.57 -12.17 -27.19
N LEU A 268 2.02 -13.36 -26.76
CA LEU A 268 2.13 -14.53 -27.63
C LEU A 268 0.76 -14.96 -28.16
N ALA A 269 0.67 -15.10 -29.48
CA ALA A 269 -0.44 -15.75 -30.16
C ALA A 269 -0.31 -17.29 -30.09
N MET A 270 -1.39 -18.01 -30.36
CA MET A 270 -1.34 -19.49 -30.36
C MET A 270 -0.32 -20.01 -31.38
N GLY A 271 0.50 -20.96 -30.93
CA GLY A 271 1.61 -21.55 -31.66
C GLY A 271 2.89 -20.70 -31.67
N GLU A 272 2.92 -19.53 -31.04
CA GLU A 272 4.14 -18.74 -30.88
C GLU A 272 4.90 -19.12 -29.62
N SER A 273 6.20 -18.88 -29.64
CA SER A 273 7.11 -19.18 -28.53
C SER A 273 7.95 -17.96 -28.18
N GLY A 274 8.35 -17.87 -26.91
CA GLY A 274 9.25 -16.84 -26.42
C GLY A 274 10.19 -17.38 -25.34
N VAL A 275 11.38 -16.80 -25.25
CA VAL A 275 12.36 -17.11 -24.19
C VAL A 275 12.15 -16.12 -23.05
N VAL A 276 11.96 -16.63 -21.83
CA VAL A 276 11.80 -15.81 -20.63
C VAL A 276 13.07 -15.01 -20.38
N LEU A 277 12.92 -13.68 -20.30
CA LEU A 277 13.97 -12.76 -19.88
C LEU A 277 13.96 -12.59 -18.36
N GLY A 278 12.76 -12.58 -17.77
CA GLY A 278 12.59 -12.45 -16.33
C GLY A 278 11.13 -12.34 -15.93
N ILE A 279 10.91 -12.27 -14.62
CA ILE A 279 9.60 -11.98 -14.05
C ILE A 279 9.65 -10.55 -13.51
N SER A 280 8.60 -9.78 -13.79
CA SER A 280 8.38 -8.43 -13.27
C SER A 280 8.60 -8.38 -11.76
N LYS A 281 9.26 -7.32 -11.28
CA LYS A 281 9.42 -7.08 -9.83
C LYS A 281 8.10 -6.76 -9.13
N ASN A 282 7.01 -6.54 -9.88
CA ASN A 282 5.65 -6.48 -9.36
C ASN A 282 5.09 -7.84 -8.96
N CYS A 283 5.53 -8.90 -9.62
CA CYS A 283 5.21 -10.23 -9.15
C CYS A 283 6.05 -10.48 -7.89
N ARG A 284 5.42 -10.42 -6.72
CA ARG A 284 6.07 -10.58 -5.42
C ARG A 284 5.52 -11.80 -4.68
N GLY A 285 6.18 -12.11 -3.55
CA GLY A 285 5.77 -13.13 -2.59
C GLY A 285 5.34 -14.47 -3.21
N LEU A 286 4.13 -14.93 -2.86
CA LEU A 286 3.63 -16.25 -3.25
C LEU A 286 3.47 -16.40 -4.76
N GLN A 287 2.99 -15.37 -5.45
CA GLN A 287 2.77 -15.40 -6.89
C GLN A 287 4.10 -15.60 -7.63
N ARG A 288 5.15 -14.88 -7.24
CA ARG A 288 6.47 -15.00 -7.84
C ARG A 288 7.07 -16.39 -7.62
N ARG A 289 7.00 -16.89 -6.39
CA ARG A 289 7.45 -18.25 -6.02
C ARG A 289 6.73 -19.29 -6.89
N ARG A 290 5.40 -19.20 -7.00
CA ARG A 290 4.61 -20.10 -7.86
C ARG A 290 5.06 -20.05 -9.33
N LEU A 291 5.24 -18.87 -9.93
CA LEU A 291 5.69 -18.79 -11.32
C LEU A 291 7.08 -19.44 -11.51
N MET A 292 7.98 -19.25 -10.55
CA MET A 292 9.30 -19.89 -10.56
C MET A 292 9.23 -21.41 -10.38
N ASP A 293 8.39 -21.90 -9.48
CA ASP A 293 8.16 -23.32 -9.23
C ASP A 293 7.55 -24.02 -10.46
N LEU A 294 6.74 -23.28 -11.24
CA LEU A 294 6.18 -23.72 -12.52
C LEU A 294 7.23 -23.73 -13.65
N GLY A 295 8.47 -23.30 -13.38
CA GLY A 295 9.58 -23.31 -14.33
C GLY A 295 9.74 -22.01 -15.12
N ILE A 296 9.03 -20.94 -14.78
CA ILE A 296 9.15 -19.63 -15.43
C ILE A 296 10.37 -18.91 -14.84
N VAL A 297 11.53 -19.21 -15.38
CA VAL A 297 12.82 -18.61 -15.00
C VAL A 297 13.57 -18.15 -16.24
N PRO A 298 14.47 -17.14 -16.13
CA PRO A 298 15.24 -16.63 -17.25
C PRO A 298 15.90 -17.75 -18.08
N GLY A 299 15.82 -17.65 -19.40
CA GLY A 299 16.30 -18.64 -20.36
C GLY A 299 15.33 -19.77 -20.68
N THR A 300 14.18 -19.87 -20.01
CA THR A 300 13.19 -20.92 -20.32
C THR A 300 12.38 -20.55 -21.56
N THR A 301 12.29 -21.45 -22.54
CA THR A 301 11.37 -21.30 -23.68
C THR A 301 9.95 -21.69 -23.28
N ILE A 302 9.00 -20.81 -23.58
CA ILE A 302 7.57 -21.01 -23.32
C ILE A 302 6.81 -20.84 -24.64
N SER A 303 5.89 -21.76 -24.94
CA SER A 303 5.00 -21.66 -26.11
C SER A 303 3.54 -21.51 -25.68
N ALA A 304 2.78 -20.69 -26.39
CA ALA A 304 1.34 -20.55 -26.18
C ALA A 304 0.60 -21.63 -26.99
N GLU A 305 -0.04 -22.59 -26.33
CA GLU A 305 -0.65 -23.75 -27.01
C GLU A 305 -2.17 -23.69 -27.10
N LEU A 306 -2.85 -23.23 -26.05
CA LEU A 306 -4.32 -23.17 -26.02
C LEU A 306 -4.80 -21.83 -25.50
N SER A 307 -5.99 -21.42 -25.92
CA SER A 307 -6.75 -20.33 -25.31
C SER A 307 -8.15 -20.81 -24.95
N SER A 308 -8.66 -20.38 -23.80
CA SER A 308 -10.08 -20.52 -23.47
C SER A 308 -10.97 -19.94 -24.57
N ALA A 309 -12.22 -20.40 -24.68
CA ALA A 309 -13.20 -19.86 -25.63
C ALA A 309 -13.43 -18.35 -25.47
N SER A 310 -13.20 -17.81 -24.25
CA SER A 310 -13.25 -16.38 -23.93
C SER A 310 -11.92 -15.64 -24.13
N GLY A 311 -10.84 -16.32 -24.52
CA GLY A 311 -9.49 -15.76 -24.68
C GLY A 311 -8.65 -15.67 -23.41
N ASN A 312 -9.22 -15.93 -22.22
CA ASN A 312 -8.53 -15.92 -20.92
C ASN A 312 -9.13 -16.99 -19.99
N PRO A 313 -8.34 -17.86 -19.33
CA PRO A 313 -6.88 -17.99 -19.38
C PRO A 313 -6.33 -18.57 -20.69
N LYS A 314 -5.05 -18.32 -20.96
CA LYS A 314 -4.26 -18.98 -22.00
C LYS A 314 -3.41 -20.08 -21.36
N ALA A 315 -3.25 -21.21 -22.05
CA ALA A 315 -2.39 -22.30 -21.63
C ALA A 315 -1.05 -22.24 -22.36
N TYR A 316 0.00 -22.32 -21.57
CA TYR A 316 1.38 -22.24 -22.01
C TYR A 316 2.07 -23.57 -21.73
N ASN A 317 2.85 -24.07 -22.68
CA ASN A 317 3.75 -25.19 -22.44
C ASN A 317 5.05 -24.66 -21.86
N ILE A 318 5.33 -25.06 -20.62
CA ILE A 318 6.50 -24.66 -19.86
C ILE A 318 7.20 -25.97 -19.47
N ARG A 319 8.35 -26.24 -20.09
CA ARG A 319 9.15 -27.45 -19.83
C ARG A 319 8.36 -28.78 -20.00
N GLY A 320 7.44 -28.84 -20.96
CA GLY A 320 6.63 -30.02 -21.23
C GLY A 320 5.36 -30.14 -20.38
N ALA A 321 5.13 -29.21 -19.43
CA ALA A 321 3.90 -29.11 -18.68
C ALA A 321 3.00 -28.02 -19.27
N LEU A 322 1.73 -28.34 -19.49
CA LEU A 322 0.74 -27.39 -19.95
C LEU A 322 0.12 -26.66 -18.75
N ILE A 323 0.33 -25.35 -18.66
CA ILE A 323 -0.04 -24.52 -17.51
C ILE A 323 -0.92 -23.37 -17.97
N ALA A 324 -2.12 -23.27 -17.40
CA ALA A 324 -3.02 -22.16 -17.65
C ALA A 324 -2.65 -20.96 -16.79
N LEU A 325 -2.33 -19.82 -17.43
CA LEU A 325 -2.09 -18.55 -16.76
C LEU A 325 -3.16 -17.55 -17.17
N ARG A 326 -3.65 -16.78 -16.19
CA ARG A 326 -4.52 -15.64 -16.48
C ARG A 326 -3.71 -14.50 -17.08
N GLN A 327 -4.39 -13.62 -17.82
CA GLN A 327 -3.76 -12.47 -18.50
C GLN A 327 -2.94 -11.58 -17.54
N ASP A 328 -3.46 -11.28 -16.34
CA ASP A 328 -2.78 -10.52 -15.29
C ASP A 328 -1.46 -11.17 -14.86
N GLN A 329 -1.42 -12.50 -14.81
CA GLN A 329 -0.21 -13.25 -14.45
C GLN A 329 0.79 -13.31 -15.61
N ALA A 330 0.32 -13.54 -16.83
CA ALA A 330 1.16 -13.59 -18.02
C ALA A 330 1.79 -12.22 -18.36
N ASN A 331 1.11 -11.11 -18.04
CA ASN A 331 1.65 -9.76 -18.16
C ASN A 331 2.91 -9.53 -17.30
N LEU A 332 3.07 -10.30 -16.22
CA LEU A 332 4.21 -10.18 -15.30
C LEU A 332 5.44 -10.96 -15.76
N VAL A 333 5.38 -11.69 -16.87
CA VAL A 333 6.51 -12.47 -17.39
C VAL A 333 7.03 -11.82 -18.65
N TYR A 334 8.29 -11.39 -18.63
CA TYR A 334 8.94 -10.76 -19.78
C TYR A 334 9.63 -11.79 -20.65
N ILE A 335 9.46 -11.68 -21.97
CA ILE A 335 9.99 -12.62 -22.95
C ILE A 335 10.67 -11.89 -24.12
N HIS A 336 11.51 -12.63 -24.83
CA HIS A 336 11.92 -12.34 -26.19
C HIS A 336 11.22 -13.34 -27.13
N ARG A 337 10.41 -12.85 -28.07
CA ARG A 337 9.69 -13.70 -29.02
C ARG A 337 10.70 -14.42 -29.93
N GLN A 338 10.53 -15.73 -30.10
CA GLN A 338 11.30 -16.46 -31.11
C GLN A 338 10.63 -16.29 -32.47
N GLU A 339 11.42 -15.90 -33.48
CA GLU A 339 10.98 -15.96 -34.87
C GLU A 339 10.66 -17.40 -35.24
N LYS A 340 9.52 -17.62 -35.90
CA LYS A 340 9.16 -18.94 -36.43
C LYS A 340 10.28 -19.39 -37.37
N ALA A 341 10.91 -20.52 -37.06
CA ALA A 341 11.69 -21.24 -38.07
C ALA A 341 10.74 -21.51 -39.26
N SER A 342 11.07 -20.91 -40.41
CA SER A 342 10.31 -21.03 -41.66
C SER A 342 10.30 -22.46 -42.19
#